data_AF-A0A7J4P2T8-F1
#
_entry.id   AF-A0A7J4P2T8-F1
#
_cell.length_a   1.000
_cell.length_b   1.000
_cell.length_c   1.000
_cell.angle_alpha   90.00
_cell.angle_beta   90.00
_cell.angle_gamma   90.00
#
_symmetry.space_group_name_H-M   'P 1'
#
loop_
_entity.id
_entity.type
_entity.pdbx_description
1 polymer ?
#
loop_
_entity_poly.entity_id
_entity_poly.type
_entity_poly.pdbx_seq_one_letter_code
_entity_poly.pdbx_strand_id
1 'polypeptide(L)'
;MESPEETQKIIQKAFQDPITDLLLKNSNLTKTQFETLMIDLLIDVMSEEKIPFKEKTLFRAKKVSRGSFSRTLGQGRRRVISSIFTIVLLSYVGVYDAKPFEEYQNLVEKLREYLTAIEGSGPRQSKAMLRRIEEELTEGIEALSRPTKLKMV
;
A
#
# COMPACT_ATOMS: atom_id res chain seq x y z
N MET A 1 -10.82 22.79 -5.02
CA MET A 1 -11.20 21.40 -4.71
C MET A 1 -11.21 20.65 -6.02
N GLU A 2 -10.32 19.65 -6.20
CA GLU A 2 -10.41 18.78 -7.37
C GLU A 2 -11.76 18.06 -7.39
N SER A 3 -12.29 17.84 -8.59
CA SER A 3 -13.58 17.18 -8.78
C SER A 3 -13.52 15.71 -8.32
N PRO A 4 -14.66 15.10 -7.94
CA PRO A 4 -14.73 13.66 -7.69
C PRO A 4 -14.14 12.79 -8.80
N GLU A 5 -14.21 13.25 -10.04
CA GLU A 5 -13.67 12.56 -11.22
C GLU A 5 -12.14 12.58 -11.25
N GLU A 6 -11.50 13.70 -10.88
CA GLU A 6 -10.04 13.83 -10.83
C GLU A 6 -9.43 12.93 -9.75
N THR A 7 -9.97 12.99 -8.53
CA THR A 7 -9.56 12.11 -7.43
C THR A 7 -9.77 10.65 -7.79
N GLN A 8 -10.90 10.31 -8.43
CA GLN A 8 -11.15 8.94 -8.88
C GLN A 8 -10.14 8.51 -9.96
N LYS A 9 -9.73 9.41 -10.85
CA LYS A 9 -8.71 9.14 -11.87
C LYS A 9 -7.34 8.87 -11.24
N ILE A 10 -6.94 9.62 -10.20
CA ILE A 10 -5.71 9.36 -9.44
C ILE A 10 -5.76 7.97 -8.79
N ILE A 11 -6.87 7.65 -8.14
CA ILE A 11 -7.07 6.34 -7.49
C ILE A 11 -7.05 5.21 -8.53
N GLN A 12 -7.72 5.38 -9.67
CA GLN A 12 -7.71 4.40 -10.74
C GLN A 12 -6.32 4.18 -11.32
N LYS A 13 -5.53 5.25 -11.50
CA LYS A 13 -4.12 5.13 -11.92
C LYS A 13 -3.32 4.32 -10.90
N ALA A 14 -3.51 4.55 -9.60
CA ALA A 14 -2.86 3.74 -8.56
C ALA A 14 -3.27 2.26 -8.65
N PHE A 15 -4.53 1.94 -8.97
CA PHE A 15 -4.94 0.55 -9.18
C PHE A 15 -4.49 -0.08 -10.50
N GLN A 16 -4.08 0.73 -11.48
CA GLN A 16 -3.51 0.27 -12.76
C GLN A 16 -2.01 0.09 -12.68
N ASP A 17 -1.35 0.65 -11.65
CA ASP A 17 0.05 0.43 -11.39
C ASP A 17 0.27 -1.06 -11.01
N PRO A 18 1.07 -1.80 -11.81
CA PRO A 18 1.34 -3.20 -11.56
C PRO A 18 2.08 -3.45 -10.24
N ILE A 19 2.87 -2.48 -9.75
CA ILE A 19 3.53 -2.59 -8.44
C ILE A 19 2.50 -2.45 -7.33
N THR A 20 1.58 -1.49 -7.43
CA THR A 20 0.48 -1.38 -6.47
C THR A 20 -0.37 -2.65 -6.43
N ASP A 21 -0.69 -3.27 -7.58
CA ASP A 21 -1.44 -4.54 -7.59
C ASP A 21 -0.65 -5.68 -6.93
N LEU A 22 0.66 -5.78 -7.19
CA LEU A 22 1.55 -6.76 -6.55
C LEU A 22 1.60 -6.58 -5.03
N LEU A 23 1.85 -5.36 -4.56
CA LEU A 23 1.94 -5.06 -3.13
C LEU A 23 0.60 -5.31 -2.44
N LEU A 24 -0.50 -4.92 -3.07
CA LEU A 24 -1.83 -5.08 -2.50
C LEU A 24 -2.23 -6.56 -2.35
N LYS A 25 -1.88 -7.41 -3.33
CA LYS A 25 -2.09 -8.87 -3.28
C LYS A 25 -1.41 -9.53 -2.08
N ASN A 26 -0.25 -9.02 -1.68
CA ASN A 26 0.56 -9.57 -0.59
C ASN A 26 0.40 -8.82 0.73
N SER A 27 -0.43 -7.77 0.76
CA SER A 27 -0.66 -6.97 1.96
C SER A 27 -1.83 -7.47 2.81
N ASN A 28 -1.94 -6.94 4.03
CA ASN A 28 -3.10 -7.16 4.90
C ASN A 28 -4.37 -6.36 4.51
N LEU A 29 -4.34 -5.63 3.38
CA LEU A 29 -5.42 -4.77 2.92
C LEU A 29 -6.15 -5.39 1.72
N THR A 30 -7.47 -5.31 1.73
CA THR A 30 -8.29 -5.58 0.54
C THR A 30 -8.29 -4.39 -0.42
N LYS A 31 -8.60 -4.60 -1.71
CA LYS A 31 -8.76 -3.51 -2.69
C LYS A 31 -9.72 -2.42 -2.20
N THR A 32 -10.85 -2.83 -1.64
CA THR A 32 -11.85 -1.89 -1.09
C THR A 32 -11.29 -1.08 0.08
N GLN A 33 -10.54 -1.69 0.99
CA GLN A 33 -9.92 -0.99 2.12
C GLN A 33 -8.85 -0.01 1.67
N PHE A 34 -7.98 -0.42 0.73
CA PHE A 34 -6.95 0.44 0.17
C PHE A 34 -7.56 1.65 -0.56
N GLU A 35 -8.56 1.43 -1.42
CA GLU A 35 -9.29 2.51 -2.10
C GLU A 35 -9.90 3.49 -1.10
N THR A 36 -10.54 2.99 -0.04
CA THR A 36 -11.14 3.86 0.99
C THR A 36 -10.09 4.65 1.78
N LEU A 37 -8.91 4.08 2.06
CA LEU A 37 -7.79 4.78 2.68
C LEU A 37 -7.26 5.89 1.75
N MET A 38 -7.08 5.60 0.47
CA MET A 38 -6.62 6.58 -0.53
C MET A 38 -7.59 7.75 -0.66
N ILE A 39 -8.89 7.47 -0.72
CA ILE A 39 -9.92 8.53 -0.74
C ILE A 39 -9.82 9.40 0.51
N ASP A 40 -9.75 8.79 1.68
CA ASP A 40 -9.71 9.50 2.95
C ASP A 40 -8.47 10.40 3.04
N LEU A 41 -7.31 9.88 2.64
CA LEU A 41 -6.04 10.60 2.60
C LEU A 41 -6.01 11.73 1.57
N LEU A 42 -6.36 11.45 0.31
CA LEU A 42 -6.32 12.45 -0.77
C LEU A 42 -7.26 13.61 -0.44
N ILE A 43 -8.48 13.33 0.01
CA ILE A 43 -9.42 14.38 0.39
C ILE A 43 -8.90 15.19 1.57
N ASP A 44 -8.33 14.55 2.59
CA ASP A 44 -7.80 15.29 3.76
C ASP A 44 -6.53 16.08 3.43
N VAL A 45 -5.71 15.63 2.46
CA VAL A 45 -4.51 16.36 1.99
C VAL A 45 -4.89 17.54 1.08
N MET A 46 -5.94 17.39 0.27
CA MET A 46 -6.33 18.37 -0.75
C MET A 46 -7.38 19.37 -0.27
N SER A 47 -7.95 19.15 0.92
CA SER A 47 -8.95 20.05 1.51
C SER A 47 -8.36 20.75 2.72
N GLU A 48 -8.53 22.07 2.79
CA GLU A 48 -8.16 22.86 3.97
C GLU A 48 -9.09 22.56 5.16
N GLU A 49 -10.29 22.07 4.89
CA GLU A 49 -11.29 21.70 5.88
C GLU A 49 -11.56 20.20 5.90
N LYS A 50 -12.00 19.71 7.07
CA LYS A 50 -12.32 18.31 7.28
C LYS A 50 -13.63 17.93 6.57
N ILE A 51 -13.51 17.23 5.46
CA ILE A 51 -14.66 16.80 4.66
C ILE A 51 -15.45 15.67 5.36
N PRO A 52 -16.78 15.79 5.50
CA PRO A 52 -17.61 14.74 6.08
C PRO A 52 -17.54 13.42 5.31
N PHE A 53 -17.59 12.29 6.02
CA PHE A 53 -17.57 10.95 5.38
C PHE A 53 -18.69 10.73 4.36
N LYS A 54 -19.83 11.43 4.49
CA LYS A 54 -20.90 11.35 3.51
C LYS A 54 -20.42 11.84 2.14
N GLU A 55 -19.68 12.93 2.10
CA GLU A 55 -19.14 13.51 0.87
C GLU A 55 -17.98 12.66 0.33
N LYS A 56 -17.13 12.12 1.21
CA LYS A 56 -16.07 11.17 0.82
C LYS A 56 -16.60 9.93 0.11
N THR A 57 -17.87 9.55 0.32
CA THR A 57 -18.48 8.41 -0.40
C THR A 57 -18.63 8.64 -1.90
N LEU A 58 -18.66 9.89 -2.37
CA LEU A 58 -18.82 10.23 -3.79
C LEU A 58 -17.60 9.82 -4.62
N PHE A 59 -16.45 9.68 -3.97
CA PHE A 59 -15.17 9.35 -4.60
C PHE A 59 -14.93 7.83 -4.71
N ARG A 60 -15.83 7.02 -4.17
CA ARG A 60 -15.78 5.56 -4.27
C ARG A 60 -16.19 5.12 -5.68
N ALA A 61 -15.41 4.22 -6.28
CA ALA A 61 -15.74 3.63 -7.58
C ALA A 61 -17.09 2.90 -7.56
N LYS A 62 -17.40 2.23 -6.43
CA LYS A 62 -18.73 1.67 -6.17
C LYS A 62 -19.45 2.52 -5.13
N LYS A 63 -20.67 2.98 -5.46
CA LYS A 63 -21.51 3.73 -4.52
C LYS A 63 -21.75 2.93 -3.24
N VAL A 64 -21.54 3.59 -2.10
CA VAL A 64 -21.68 3.01 -0.75
C VAL A 64 -22.34 4.00 0.19
N SER A 65 -22.98 3.49 1.25
CA SER A 65 -23.50 4.35 2.32
C SER A 65 -22.37 4.91 3.19
N ARG A 66 -22.66 6.02 3.90
CA ARG A 66 -21.76 6.60 4.91
C ARG A 66 -21.28 5.55 5.94
N GLY A 67 -22.19 4.69 6.41
CA GLY A 67 -21.87 3.64 7.37
C GLY A 67 -20.95 2.57 6.79
N SER A 68 -21.17 2.19 5.53
CA SER A 68 -20.29 1.23 4.83
C SER A 68 -18.89 1.80 4.61
N PHE A 69 -18.79 3.08 4.20
CA PHE A 69 -17.51 3.77 4.05
C PHE A 69 -16.75 3.83 5.38
N SER A 70 -17.40 4.31 6.44
CA SER A 70 -16.80 4.44 7.77
C SER A 70 -16.31 3.10 8.33
N ARG A 71 -17.11 2.03 8.18
CA ARG A 71 -16.69 0.68 8.59
C ARG A 71 -15.47 0.20 7.80
N THR A 72 -15.48 0.39 6.48
CA THR A 72 -14.36 -0.02 5.60
C THR A 72 -13.08 0.73 5.96
N LEU A 73 -13.17 2.04 6.19
CA LEU A 73 -12.05 2.87 6.62
C LEU A 73 -11.51 2.40 7.97
N GLY A 74 -12.39 2.14 8.94
CA GLY A 74 -12.01 1.63 10.25
C GLY A 74 -11.33 0.27 10.18
N GLN A 75 -11.81 -0.63 9.32
CA GLN A 75 -11.18 -1.93 9.08
C GLN A 75 -9.79 -1.77 8.46
N GLY A 76 -9.64 -0.94 7.42
CA GLY A 76 -8.35 -0.67 6.77
C GLY A 76 -7.33 -0.09 7.76
N ARG A 77 -7.72 0.92 8.54
CA ARG A 77 -6.87 1.51 9.60
C ARG A 77 -6.45 0.47 10.64
N ARG A 78 -7.36 -0.40 11.08
CA ARG A 78 -7.04 -1.47 12.03
C ARG A 78 -6.01 -2.45 11.46
N ARG A 79 -6.11 -2.81 10.18
CA ARG A 79 -5.13 -3.68 9.50
C ARG A 79 -3.74 -3.04 9.42
N VAL A 80 -3.68 -1.75 9.10
CA VAL A 80 -2.42 -0.98 9.12
C VAL A 80 -1.82 -0.95 10.52
N ILE A 81 -2.60 -0.58 11.54
CA ILE A 81 -2.16 -0.53 12.94
C ILE A 81 -1.63 -1.89 13.40
N SER A 82 -2.38 -2.98 13.15
CA SER A 82 -1.93 -4.33 13.51
C SER A 82 -0.62 -4.72 12.81
N SER A 83 -0.43 -4.33 11.55
CA SER A 83 0.81 -4.60 10.81
C SER A 83 2.00 -3.85 11.43
N ILE A 84 1.81 -2.57 11.82
CA ILE A 84 2.82 -1.78 12.54
C ILE A 84 3.17 -2.42 13.88
N PHE A 85 2.16 -2.78 14.69
CA PHE A 85 2.38 -3.46 15.97
C PHE A 85 3.12 -4.80 15.79
N THR A 86 2.87 -5.51 14.70
CA THR A 86 3.57 -6.77 14.39
C THR A 86 5.06 -6.53 14.14
N ILE A 87 5.40 -5.52 13.32
CA ILE A 87 6.81 -5.15 13.08
C ILE A 87 7.47 -4.72 14.39
N VAL A 88 6.82 -3.84 15.16
CA VAL A 88 7.33 -3.34 16.44
C VAL A 88 7.56 -4.48 17.43
N LEU A 89 6.61 -5.41 17.55
CA LEU A 89 6.73 -6.57 18.44
C LEU A 89 7.94 -7.42 18.08
N LEU A 90 8.11 -7.76 16.79
CA LEU A 90 9.22 -8.58 16.31
C LEU A 90 10.57 -7.88 16.50
N SER A 91 10.65 -6.57 16.27
CA SER A 91 11.84 -5.79 16.57
C SER A 91 12.13 -5.76 18.07
N TYR A 92 11.10 -5.63 18.92
CA TYR A 92 11.25 -5.58 20.37
C TYR A 92 11.81 -6.89 20.94
N VAL A 93 11.36 -8.05 20.44
CA VAL A 93 11.89 -9.37 20.86
C VAL A 93 13.21 -9.74 20.17
N GLY A 94 13.81 -8.80 19.41
CA GLY A 94 15.09 -9.00 18.75
C GLY A 94 15.10 -10.03 17.62
N VAL A 95 13.93 -10.26 16.98
CA VAL A 95 13.81 -11.10 15.77
C VAL A 95 14.36 -10.38 14.55
N TYR A 96 14.14 -9.06 14.46
CA TYR A 96 14.74 -8.19 13.45
C TYR A 96 15.93 -7.42 14.04
N ASP A 97 16.97 -7.19 13.23
CA ASP A 97 18.04 -6.24 13.61
C ASP A 97 17.45 -4.82 13.75
N ALA A 98 18.13 -3.92 14.45
CA ALA A 98 17.60 -2.61 14.88
C ALA A 98 17.14 -1.64 13.73
N LYS A 99 17.25 -2.05 12.47
CA LYS A 99 17.09 -1.23 11.27
C LYS A 99 16.20 -1.88 10.17
N PRO A 100 15.05 -2.52 10.49
CA PRO A 100 14.22 -3.12 9.44
C PRO A 100 13.70 -2.07 8.44
N PHE A 101 13.60 -0.81 8.88
CA PHE A 101 13.17 0.31 8.06
C PHE A 101 14.21 0.77 7.03
N GLU A 102 15.52 0.52 7.24
CA GLU A 102 16.54 0.85 6.23
C GLU A 102 16.45 -0.09 5.02
N GLU A 103 16.20 -1.38 5.27
CA GLU A 103 16.02 -2.38 4.22
C GLU A 103 14.75 -2.12 3.40
N TYR A 104 13.67 -1.66 4.05
CA TYR A 104 12.46 -1.24 3.34
C TYR A 104 12.71 -0.04 2.41
N GLN A 105 13.53 0.94 2.80
CA GLN A 105 13.83 2.09 1.94
C GLN A 105 14.56 1.65 0.66
N ASN A 106 15.57 0.77 0.79
CA ASN A 106 16.28 0.23 -0.36
C ASN A 106 15.35 -0.54 -1.31
N LEU A 107 14.38 -1.29 -0.77
CA LEU A 107 13.38 -1.98 -1.57
C LEU A 107 12.47 -1.01 -2.33
N VAL A 108 12.05 0.09 -1.69
CA VAL A 108 11.22 1.12 -2.32
C VAL A 108 11.95 1.81 -3.47
N GLU A 109 13.23 2.16 -3.31
CA GLU A 109 14.00 2.76 -4.40
C GLU A 109 14.14 1.81 -5.59
N LYS A 110 14.42 0.51 -5.35
CA LYS A 110 14.42 -0.50 -6.42
C LYS A 110 13.08 -0.58 -7.15
N LEU A 111 11.95 -0.50 -6.43
CA LEU A 111 10.63 -0.51 -7.07
C LEU A 111 10.40 0.71 -7.97
N ARG A 112 10.96 1.88 -7.63
CA ARG A 112 10.89 3.07 -8.48
C ARG A 112 11.76 2.94 -9.74
N GLU A 113 12.95 2.37 -9.61
CA GLU A 113 13.81 2.06 -10.76
C GLU A 113 13.09 1.11 -11.72
N TYR A 114 12.40 0.12 -11.17
CA TYR A 114 11.61 -0.83 -11.93
C TYR A 114 10.41 -0.22 -12.66
N LEU A 115 9.67 0.70 -12.02
CA LEU A 115 8.61 1.47 -12.69
C LEU A 115 9.15 2.23 -13.90
N THR A 116 10.26 2.94 -13.70
CA THR A 116 10.92 3.72 -14.76
C THR A 116 11.29 2.83 -15.96
N ALA A 117 11.79 1.63 -15.70
CA ALA A 117 12.16 0.68 -16.75
C ALA A 117 10.94 0.07 -17.46
N ILE A 118 9.83 -0.15 -16.75
CA ILE A 118 8.57 -0.65 -17.31
C ILE A 118 7.93 0.37 -18.25
N GLU A 119 7.94 1.65 -17.89
CA GLU A 119 7.37 2.75 -18.69
C GLU A 119 8.10 2.96 -20.03
N GLY A 120 9.39 2.59 -20.10
CA GLY A 120 10.19 2.64 -21.33
C GLY A 120 10.15 1.36 -22.19
N SER A 121 9.44 0.31 -21.77
CA SER A 121 9.52 -1.04 -22.36
C SER A 121 8.24 -1.45 -23.12
N GLY A 122 8.39 -2.35 -24.11
CA GLY A 122 7.24 -2.92 -24.82
C GLY A 122 6.43 -3.92 -23.97
N PRO A 123 5.14 -4.19 -24.28
CA PRO A 123 4.21 -4.91 -23.39
C PRO A 123 4.69 -6.30 -22.90
N ARG A 124 5.37 -7.06 -23.76
CA ARG A 124 5.93 -8.38 -23.39
C ARG A 124 7.11 -8.26 -22.43
N GLN A 125 7.97 -7.26 -22.65
CA GLN A 125 9.15 -7.02 -21.82
C GLN A 125 8.73 -6.50 -20.44
N SER A 126 7.76 -5.59 -20.38
CA SER A 126 7.15 -5.12 -19.13
C SER A 126 6.58 -6.26 -18.29
N LYS A 127 5.89 -7.24 -18.90
CA LYS A 127 5.34 -8.39 -18.18
C LYS A 127 6.42 -9.33 -17.62
N ALA A 128 7.48 -9.60 -18.40
CA ALA A 128 8.60 -10.41 -17.93
C ALA A 128 9.37 -9.72 -16.79
N MET A 129 9.55 -8.41 -16.91
CA MET A 129 10.18 -7.58 -15.89
C MET A 129 9.36 -7.57 -14.60
N LEU A 130 8.04 -7.37 -14.68
CA LEU A 130 7.14 -7.43 -13.53
C LEU A 130 7.19 -8.76 -12.76
N ARG A 131 7.25 -9.87 -13.49
CA ARG A 131 7.35 -11.19 -12.86
C ARG A 131 8.68 -11.35 -12.11
N ARG A 132 9.78 -10.88 -12.70
CA ARG A 132 11.09 -10.90 -12.04
C ARG A 132 11.10 -10.01 -10.79
N ILE A 133 10.44 -8.86 -10.84
CA ILE A 133 10.29 -7.96 -9.69
C ILE A 133 9.47 -8.62 -8.59
N GLU A 134 8.38 -9.29 -8.94
CA GLU A 134 7.56 -10.06 -7.99
C GLU A 134 8.37 -11.18 -7.32
N GLU A 135 9.16 -11.92 -8.09
CA GLU A 135 10.05 -12.97 -7.58
C GLU A 135 11.11 -12.37 -6.63
N GLU A 136 11.86 -11.34 -7.05
CA GLU A 136 12.90 -10.70 -6.24
C GLU A 136 12.34 -10.02 -4.98
N LEU A 137 11.16 -9.39 -5.07
CA LEU A 137 10.50 -8.74 -3.93
C LEU A 137 9.99 -9.78 -2.93
N THR A 138 9.37 -10.85 -3.42
CA THR A 138 8.91 -11.96 -2.58
C THR A 138 10.10 -12.61 -1.87
N GLU A 139 11.17 -12.95 -2.59
CA GLU A 139 12.37 -13.54 -2.00
C GLU A 139 13.04 -12.61 -0.98
N GLY A 140 13.13 -11.31 -1.28
CA GLY A 140 13.66 -10.30 -0.36
C GLY A 140 12.85 -10.22 0.92
N ILE A 141 11.52 -10.08 0.82
CA ILE A 141 10.62 -9.99 1.98
C ILE A 141 10.58 -11.30 2.77
N GLU A 142 10.61 -12.45 2.08
CA GLU A 142 10.70 -13.76 2.74
C GLU A 142 12.00 -13.91 3.52
N ALA A 143 13.13 -13.47 2.96
CA ALA A 143 14.40 -13.45 3.66
C ALA A 143 14.34 -12.56 4.91
N LEU A 144 13.70 -11.39 4.82
CA LEU A 144 13.45 -10.52 5.97
C LEU A 144 12.56 -11.19 7.01
N SER A 145 11.58 -12.00 6.61
CA SER A 145 10.67 -12.70 7.53
C SER A 145 11.32 -13.87 8.29
N ARG A 146 12.49 -14.35 7.84
CA ARG A 146 13.19 -15.47 8.49
C ARG A 146 13.95 -14.96 9.71
N PRO A 147 13.71 -15.54 10.91
CA PRO A 147 14.45 -15.14 12.11
C PRO A 147 15.94 -15.38 11.90
N THR A 148 16.75 -14.34 11.98
CA THR A 148 18.22 -14.46 11.93
C THR A 148 18.81 -14.61 13.33
N LYS A 149 18.14 -14.07 14.35
CA LYS A 149 18.50 -14.15 15.77
C LYS A 149 17.23 -14.08 16.63
N LEU A 150 17.27 -14.66 17.84
CA LEU A 150 16.29 -14.42 18.88
C LEU A 150 17.06 -13.94 20.12
N LYS A 151 16.99 -12.66 20.44
CA LYS A 151 17.53 -12.15 21.70
C LYS A 151 16.38 -12.12 22.69
N MET A 152 16.21 -13.20 23.46
CA MET A 152 15.32 -13.12 24.62
C MET A 152 15.91 -12.09 25.58
N VAL A 153 15.19 -10.99 25.77
CA VAL A 153 15.44 -10.01 26.83
C VAL A 153 14.71 -10.47 28.07
#